data_AF-A0AA38GJZ4-F1
#
_entry.id   AF-A0AA38GJZ4-F1
#
_cell.length_a   1.000
_cell.length_b   1.000
_cell.length_c   1.000
_cell.angle_alpha   90.00
_cell.angle_beta   90.00
_cell.angle_gamma   90.00
#
_symmetry.space_group_name_H-M   'P 1'
#
loop_
_entity.id
_entity.type
_entity.pdbx_description
1 polymer ?
#
loop_
_entity_poly.entity_id
_entity_poly.type
_entity_poly.pdbx_seq_one_letter_code
_entity_poly.pdbx_strand_id
1 'polypeptide(L)'
;VVLANGDVVKTASRARKSAAGYDLTRLIIGSEGTLGVITEVTVRLQKIPESSVVAMCNFPSIKDAANVAIATMHSGIQVSRVELLDEVQVHAINKANGKDLPEAPTLMFEFIGT
;
A
#
# COMPACT_ATOMS: atom_id res chain seq x y z
N VAL A 1 17.77 -14.60 -6.55
CA VAL A 1 17.15 -15.47 -5.51
C VAL A 1 18.05 -16.66 -5.32
N VAL A 2 18.34 -17.05 -4.09
CA VAL A 2 19.10 -18.25 -3.76
C VAL A 2 18.10 -19.33 -3.36
N LEU A 3 18.13 -20.47 -4.06
CA LEU A 3 17.25 -21.61 -3.77
C LEU A 3 17.78 -22.42 -2.57
N ALA A 4 16.97 -23.33 -2.06
CA ALA A 4 17.33 -24.17 -0.91
C ALA A 4 18.56 -25.07 -1.16
N ASN A 5 18.84 -25.41 -2.41
CA ASN A 5 20.03 -26.16 -2.82
C ASN A 5 21.27 -25.27 -3.02
N GLY A 6 21.17 -23.95 -2.79
CA GLY A 6 22.24 -22.98 -2.96
C GLY A 6 22.33 -22.36 -4.36
N ASP A 7 21.53 -22.80 -5.32
CA ASP A 7 21.58 -22.26 -6.68
C ASP A 7 21.12 -20.80 -6.73
N VAL A 8 21.86 -19.98 -7.46
CA VAL A 8 21.53 -18.58 -7.69
C VAL A 8 20.71 -18.46 -8.97
N VAL A 9 19.43 -18.08 -8.82
CA VAL A 9 18.50 -17.89 -9.94
C VAL A 9 18.16 -16.41 -10.10
N LYS A 10 18.30 -15.91 -11.33
CA LYS A 10 17.86 -14.57 -11.74
C LYS A 10 16.52 -14.65 -12.46
N THR A 11 15.47 -14.14 -11.82
CA THR A 11 14.08 -14.29 -12.29
C THR A 11 13.57 -13.12 -13.13
N ALA A 12 14.32 -12.00 -13.18
CA ALA A 12 13.95 -10.80 -13.91
C ALA A 12 15.12 -10.22 -14.70
N SER A 13 14.79 -9.45 -15.75
CA SER A 13 15.73 -8.63 -16.51
C SER A 13 15.35 -7.15 -16.41
N ARG A 14 16.19 -6.26 -16.96
CA ARG A 14 15.90 -4.82 -17.03
C ARG A 14 14.89 -4.45 -18.14
N ALA A 15 14.40 -5.44 -18.89
CA ALA A 15 13.45 -5.19 -19.96
C ALA A 15 12.12 -4.67 -19.38
N ARG A 16 11.63 -3.53 -19.89
CA ARG A 16 10.36 -2.94 -19.44
C ARG A 16 9.16 -3.85 -19.73
N LYS A 17 9.27 -4.69 -20.77
CA LYS A 17 8.29 -5.70 -21.14
C LYS A 17 9.05 -6.94 -21.58
N SER A 18 8.62 -8.10 -21.11
CA SER A 18 9.11 -9.41 -21.54
C SER A 18 7.92 -10.37 -21.57
N ALA A 19 7.87 -11.21 -22.59
CA ALA A 19 6.94 -12.34 -22.68
C ALA A 19 7.72 -13.66 -22.88
N ALA A 20 9.02 -13.65 -22.57
CA ALA A 20 9.88 -14.81 -22.73
C ALA A 20 9.73 -15.74 -21.52
N GLY A 21 8.98 -16.83 -21.70
CA GLY A 21 8.80 -17.87 -20.69
C GLY A 21 7.90 -17.45 -19.52
N TYR A 22 8.01 -18.18 -18.41
CA TYR A 22 7.20 -17.96 -17.20
C TYR A 22 7.71 -16.78 -16.36
N ASP A 23 6.78 -16.06 -15.73
CA ASP A 23 7.11 -15.01 -14.77
C ASP A 23 7.47 -15.63 -13.41
N LEU A 24 8.69 -16.17 -13.32
CA LEU A 24 9.22 -16.72 -12.07
C LEU A 24 9.43 -15.64 -10.99
N THR A 25 9.47 -14.36 -11.35
CA THR A 25 9.55 -13.28 -10.36
C THR A 25 8.27 -13.20 -9.55
N ARG A 26 7.11 -13.30 -10.22
CA ARG A 26 5.81 -13.35 -9.53
C ARG A 26 5.60 -14.60 -8.71
N LEU A 27 6.26 -15.71 -9.03
CA LEU A 27 6.23 -16.90 -8.18
C LEU A 27 6.97 -16.67 -6.86
N ILE A 28 8.07 -15.93 -6.87
CA ILE A 28 8.86 -15.64 -5.66
C ILE A 28 8.23 -14.54 -4.80
N ILE A 29 7.57 -13.55 -5.41
CA ILE A 29 6.87 -12.49 -4.67
C ILE A 29 5.71 -13.09 -3.86
N GLY A 30 5.69 -12.83 -2.55
CA GLY A 30 4.68 -13.40 -1.64
C GLY A 30 4.97 -14.82 -1.17
N SER A 31 6.10 -15.43 -1.57
CA SER A 31 6.50 -16.76 -1.08
C SER A 31 6.95 -16.79 0.38
N GLU A 32 7.14 -15.63 1.01
CA GLU A 32 7.56 -15.49 2.42
C GLU A 32 8.84 -16.31 2.75
N GLY A 33 9.72 -16.49 1.76
CA GLY A 33 10.98 -17.23 1.93
C GLY A 33 10.88 -18.74 1.76
N THR A 34 9.68 -19.30 1.57
CA THR A 34 9.47 -20.75 1.42
C THR A 34 10.04 -21.33 0.12
N LEU A 35 10.16 -20.51 -0.92
CA LEU A 35 10.67 -20.91 -2.24
C LEU A 35 12.12 -20.48 -2.50
N GLY A 36 12.75 -19.81 -1.54
CA GLY A 36 14.12 -19.31 -1.65
C GLY A 36 14.32 -17.95 -1.00
N VAL A 37 15.58 -17.52 -0.91
CA VAL A 37 15.98 -16.26 -0.28
C VAL A 37 16.21 -15.19 -1.34
N ILE A 38 15.52 -14.06 -1.24
CA ILE A 38 15.71 -12.91 -2.12
C ILE A 38 16.98 -12.16 -1.68
N THR A 39 17.98 -12.09 -2.56
CA THR A 39 19.27 -11.42 -2.29
C THR A 39 19.40 -10.07 -2.98
N GLU A 40 18.67 -9.84 -4.07
CA GLU A 40 18.70 -8.61 -4.86
C GLU A 40 17.30 -8.31 -5.41
N VAL A 41 16.95 -7.03 -5.51
CA VAL A 41 15.67 -6.58 -6.07
C VAL A 41 15.90 -5.39 -7.00
N THR A 42 15.29 -5.44 -8.19
CA THR A 42 15.20 -4.27 -9.08
C THR A 42 13.79 -3.71 -9.01
N VAL A 43 13.65 -2.45 -8.58
CA VAL A 43 12.35 -1.76 -8.44
C VAL A 43 12.23 -0.58 -9.38
N ARG A 44 10.99 -0.22 -9.73
CA ARG A 44 10.70 1.02 -10.45
C ARG A 44 10.52 2.15 -9.47
N LEU A 45 11.29 3.22 -9.63
CA LEU A 45 11.15 4.45 -8.83
C LEU A 45 10.09 5.38 -9.42
N GLN A 46 9.50 6.21 -8.57
CA GLN A 46 8.62 7.33 -8.93
C GLN A 46 9.27 8.64 -8.48
N LYS A 47 8.93 9.77 -9.13
CA LYS A 47 9.37 11.10 -8.69
C LYS A 47 8.72 11.40 -7.33
N ILE A 48 9.44 12.12 -6.48
CA ILE A 48 8.86 12.70 -5.26
C ILE A 48 7.82 13.76 -5.68
N PRO A 49 6.57 13.70 -5.17
CA PRO A 49 5.55 14.69 -5.50
C PRO A 49 5.94 16.07 -4.98
N GLU A 50 5.53 17.12 -5.68
CA GLU A 50 5.86 18.51 -5.31
C GLU A 50 4.98 18.99 -4.15
N SER A 51 3.75 18.48 -4.07
CA SER A 51 2.82 18.72 -2.97
C SER A 51 2.16 17.44 -2.49
N SER A 52 1.93 17.36 -1.18
CA SER A 52 1.13 16.31 -0.54
C SER A 52 0.23 16.94 0.51
N VAL A 53 -1.05 16.56 0.50
CA VAL A 53 -2.07 17.01 1.46
C VAL A 53 -2.76 15.80 2.04
N VAL A 54 -2.93 15.79 3.36
CA VAL A 54 -3.68 14.77 4.07
C VAL A 54 -4.98 15.37 4.61
N ALA A 55 -6.09 14.68 4.39
CA ALA A 55 -7.39 15.03 4.96
C ALA A 55 -7.89 13.89 5.84
N MET A 56 -8.47 14.23 7.00
CA MET A 56 -9.13 13.28 7.88
C MET A 56 -10.62 13.58 7.91
N CYS A 57 -11.44 12.57 7.65
CA CYS A 57 -12.88 12.69 7.62
C CYS A 57 -13.49 11.69 8.59
N ASN A 58 -14.18 12.18 9.63
CA ASN A 58 -14.92 11.32 10.56
C ASN A 58 -16.31 11.01 10.01
N PHE A 59 -16.80 9.81 10.29
CA PHE A 59 -18.08 9.29 9.83
C PHE A 59 -18.91 8.75 11.00
N PRO A 60 -20.24 8.78 10.90
CA PRO A 60 -21.11 8.19 11.92
C PRO A 60 -20.98 6.66 12.04
N SER A 61 -20.60 5.98 10.96
CA SER A 61 -20.40 4.53 10.95
C SER A 61 -19.31 4.11 9.96
N ILE A 62 -18.73 2.92 10.17
CA ILE A 62 -17.80 2.27 9.24
C ILE A 62 -18.45 2.08 7.86
N LYS A 63 -19.76 1.81 7.82
CA LYS A 63 -20.49 1.64 6.56
C LYS A 63 -20.53 2.94 5.76
N ASP A 64 -20.73 4.08 6.43
CA ASP A 64 -20.72 5.39 5.77
C ASP A 64 -19.33 5.73 5.23
N ALA A 65 -18.28 5.45 6.01
CA ALA A 65 -16.89 5.59 5.55
C ALA A 65 -16.62 4.70 4.32
N ALA A 66 -16.98 3.42 4.37
CA ALA A 66 -16.80 2.50 3.24
C ALA A 66 -17.55 2.96 1.97
N ASN A 67 -18.79 3.45 2.13
CA ASN A 67 -19.56 4.01 1.01
C ASN A 67 -18.86 5.22 0.38
N VAL A 68 -18.25 6.09 1.18
CA VAL A 68 -17.48 7.23 0.66
C VAL A 68 -16.21 6.77 -0.05
N ALA A 69 -15.47 5.81 0.50
CA ALA A 69 -14.29 5.26 -0.17
C ALA A 69 -14.64 4.68 -1.56
N ILE A 70 -15.75 3.94 -1.67
CA ILE A 70 -16.28 3.43 -2.94
C ILE A 70 -16.66 4.59 -3.87
N ALA A 71 -17.40 5.58 -3.37
CA ALA A 71 -17.80 6.74 -4.16
C ALA A 71 -16.59 7.55 -4.68
N THR A 72 -15.54 7.71 -3.87
CA THR A 72 -14.29 8.36 -4.27
C THR A 72 -13.56 7.58 -5.37
N MET A 73 -13.56 6.25 -5.30
CA MET A 73 -12.99 5.42 -6.36
C MET A 73 -13.73 5.61 -7.69
N HIS A 74 -15.05 5.79 -7.64
CA HIS A 74 -15.89 6.00 -8.83
C HIS A 74 -15.97 7.46 -9.32
N SER A 75 -15.59 8.44 -8.49
CA SER A 75 -15.70 9.87 -8.84
C SER A 75 -14.58 10.36 -9.77
N GLY A 76 -13.54 9.55 -9.99
CA GLY A 76 -12.37 9.94 -10.78
C GLY A 76 -11.43 10.91 -10.05
N ILE A 77 -11.70 11.22 -8.78
CA ILE A 77 -10.78 11.99 -7.94
C ILE A 77 -9.50 11.16 -7.75
N GLN A 78 -8.36 11.73 -8.11
CA GLN A 78 -7.07 11.08 -7.91
C GLN A 78 -6.67 11.16 -6.44
N VAL A 79 -6.80 10.04 -5.75
CA VAL A 79 -6.31 9.87 -4.38
C VAL A 79 -5.05 9.01 -4.42
N SER A 80 -4.02 9.43 -3.69
CA SER A 80 -2.78 8.66 -3.51
C SER A 80 -3.01 7.47 -2.57
N ARG A 81 -3.65 7.72 -1.43
CA ARG A 81 -3.93 6.71 -0.39
C ARG A 81 -5.25 7.00 0.31
N VAL A 82 -5.95 5.93 0.70
CA VAL A 82 -7.12 6.00 1.58
C VAL A 82 -6.95 4.92 2.63
N GLU A 83 -6.94 5.32 3.89
CA GLU A 83 -6.90 4.40 5.03
C GLU A 83 -8.16 4.58 5.88
N LEU A 84 -8.75 3.46 6.29
CA LEU A 84 -9.89 3.45 7.20
C LEU A 84 -9.40 3.09 8.60
N LEU A 85 -9.73 3.93 9.57
CA LEU A 85 -9.53 3.67 10.98
C LEU A 85 -10.89 3.58 11.66
N ASP A 86 -11.14 2.52 12.42
CA ASP A 86 -12.29 2.45 13.30
C ASP A 86 -12.05 3.22 14.61
N GLU A 87 -13.11 3.41 15.39
CA GLU A 87 -13.05 4.11 16.67
C GLU A 87 -12.08 3.45 17.67
N VAL A 88 -11.93 2.12 17.61
CA VAL A 88 -11.03 1.36 18.50
C VAL A 88 -9.57 1.65 18.17
N GLN A 89 -9.24 1.72 16.89
CA GLN A 89 -7.91 2.10 16.42
C GLN A 89 -7.59 3.56 16.76
N VAL A 90 -8.54 4.48 16.58
CA VAL A 90 -8.33 5.89 16.95
C VAL A 90 -8.14 6.05 18.46
N HIS A 91 -8.91 5.34 19.28
CA HIS A 91 -8.72 5.29 20.73
C HIS A 91 -7.31 4.80 21.11
N ALA A 92 -6.86 3.71 20.49
CA ALA A 92 -5.51 3.18 20.71
C ALA A 92 -4.42 4.19 20.32
N ILE A 93 -4.59 4.91 19.21
CA ILE A 93 -3.68 5.96 18.75
C ILE A 93 -3.66 7.12 19.74
N ASN A 94 -4.82 7.59 20.22
CA ASN A 94 -4.93 8.64 21.23
C ASN A 94 -4.15 8.27 22.49
N LYS A 95 -4.36 7.06 22.99
CA LYS A 95 -3.69 6.56 24.19
C LYS A 95 -2.18 6.38 24.03
N ALA A 96 -1.72 5.84 22.90
CA ALA A 96 -0.31 5.57 22.66
C ALA A 96 0.49 6.85 22.36
N ASN A 97 -0.10 7.80 21.64
CA ASN A 97 0.60 8.97 21.10
C ASN A 97 0.21 10.30 21.77
N GLY A 98 -0.63 10.27 22.81
CA GLY A 98 -1.10 11.47 23.51
C GLY A 98 -1.87 12.41 22.59
N LYS A 99 -2.69 11.86 21.71
CA LYS A 99 -3.54 12.62 20.78
C LYS A 99 -4.96 12.74 21.33
N ASP A 100 -5.69 13.71 20.81
CA ASP A 100 -7.09 13.97 21.12
C ASP A 100 -7.92 14.00 19.83
N LEU A 101 -7.77 12.93 19.02
CA LEU A 101 -8.53 12.76 17.80
C LEU A 101 -9.96 12.29 18.14
N PRO A 102 -10.98 12.68 17.36
CA PRO A 102 -12.33 12.17 17.55
C PRO A 102 -12.37 10.64 17.40
N GLU A 103 -12.79 9.93 18.45
CA GLU A 103 -12.95 8.47 18.43
C GLU A 103 -14.20 8.08 17.63
N ALA A 104 -14.06 8.13 16.31
CA ALA A 104 -15.08 7.79 15.34
C ALA A 104 -14.44 7.10 14.13
N PRO A 105 -15.21 6.31 13.37
CA PRO A 105 -14.78 5.82 12.08
C PRO A 105 -14.23 6.95 11.22
N THR A 106 -13.00 6.81 10.73
CA THR A 106 -12.26 7.90 10.09
C THR A 106 -11.62 7.40 8.81
N LEU A 107 -11.82 8.13 7.70
CA LEU A 107 -10.99 7.97 6.52
C LEU A 107 -9.87 9.00 6.52
N MET A 108 -8.65 8.53 6.30
CA MET A 108 -7.49 9.36 6.01
C MET A 108 -7.21 9.32 4.52
N PHE A 109 -7.35 10.46 3.85
CA PHE A 109 -7.03 10.62 2.44
C PHE A 109 -5.67 11.29 2.29
N GLU A 110 -4.82 10.76 1.41
CA GLU A 110 -3.63 11.46 0.91
C GLU A 110 -3.86 11.85 -0.55
N PHE A 111 -3.66 13.12 -0.85
CA PHE A 111 -3.65 13.66 -2.20
C PHE A 111 -2.24 14.10 -2.54
N ILE A 112 -1.75 13.70 -3.71
CA ILE A 112 -0.45 14.14 -4.22
C ILE A 112 -0.66 14.85 -5.55
N GLY A 113 0.03 15.98 -5.72
CA GLY A 113 -0.06 16.83 -6.89
C GLY A 113 1.30 17.12 -7.50
N THR A 114 1.26 17.53 -8.77
CA THR A 114 2.34 18.28 -9.42
C THR A 114 2.31 19.72 -8.98
#